data_AF-A0A4R4G1Y2-F1
#
_entry.id   AF-A0A4R4G1Y2-F1
#
_cell.length_a   1.000
_cell.length_b   1.000
_cell.length_c   1.000
_cell.angle_alpha   90.00
_cell.angle_beta   90.00
_cell.angle_gamma   90.00
#
_symmetry.space_group_name_H-M   'P 1'
#
loop_
_entity.id
_entity.type
_entity.pdbx_description
1 polymer ?
#
loop_
_entity_poly.entity_id
_entity_poly.type
_entity_poly.pdbx_seq_one_letter_code
_entity_poly.pdbx_strand_id
1 'polypeptide(L)'
;MKTIQLSKTLGQANDYFLAGQYSDALREYSLALKDYPDCKEAYNGAILADMAMGGEAGAEALFDYYTILRSEDAEQADIVISEILETMDGTLEQLSGLFDETIKQRLAYEDGIMYNEFKELVKDDSDFNRIFENIMFSTRVIITEKEDFVDFLDNLIDHGYKEMALSYLESALGVYPNDRQLRNLLRRLAKGKNLEN
;
A
#
# COMPACT_ATOMS: atom_id res chain seq x y z
N MET A 1 -31.26 5.62 19.92
CA MET A 1 -32.11 5.02 18.85
C MET A 1 -31.69 5.50 17.46
N LYS A 2 -31.63 6.81 17.21
CA LYS A 2 -31.20 7.39 15.93
C LYS A 2 -29.84 6.88 15.40
N THR A 3 -28.79 6.89 16.23
CA THR A 3 -27.43 6.44 15.84
C THR A 3 -27.34 4.95 15.50
N ILE A 4 -28.12 4.09 16.17
CA ILE A 4 -28.19 2.64 15.88
C ILE A 4 -28.87 2.40 14.53
N GLN A 5 -29.87 3.22 14.20
CA GLN A 5 -30.52 3.15 12.90
C GLN A 5 -29.58 3.60 11.79
N LEU A 6 -28.78 4.65 12.02
CA LEU A 6 -27.77 5.12 11.06
C LEU A 6 -26.71 4.04 10.77
N SER A 7 -26.10 3.44 11.80
CA SER A 7 -25.07 2.41 11.59
C SER A 7 -25.61 1.20 10.83
N LYS A 8 -26.88 0.83 11.09
CA LYS A 8 -27.55 -0.25 10.38
C LYS A 8 -27.78 0.10 8.90
N THR A 9 -28.26 1.30 8.61
CA THR A 9 -28.48 1.77 7.24
C THR A 9 -27.18 1.85 6.46
N LEU A 10 -26.09 2.33 7.08
CA LEU A 10 -24.76 2.39 6.45
C LEU A 10 -24.20 0.99 6.20
N GLY A 11 -24.29 0.09 7.17
CA GLY A 11 -23.90 -1.31 6.95
C GLY A 11 -24.65 -1.96 5.79
N GLN A 12 -25.96 -1.76 5.71
CA GLN A 12 -26.76 -2.26 4.59
C GLN A 12 -26.38 -1.63 3.25
N ALA A 13 -26.05 -0.34 3.22
CA ALA A 13 -25.56 0.33 2.01
C ALA A 13 -24.21 -0.26 1.55
N ASN A 14 -23.29 -0.51 2.49
CA ASN A 14 -22.01 -1.16 2.21
C ASN A 14 -22.22 -2.58 1.65
N ASP A 15 -23.13 -3.37 2.24
CA ASP A 15 -23.46 -4.71 1.76
C ASP A 15 -24.00 -4.69 0.32
N TYR A 16 -24.86 -3.73 -0.02
CA TYR A 16 -25.34 -3.54 -1.39
C TYR A 16 -24.22 -3.18 -2.35
N PHE A 17 -23.28 -2.32 -1.93
CA PHE A 17 -22.13 -1.95 -2.76
C PHE A 17 -21.28 -3.19 -3.06
N LEU A 18 -20.90 -3.95 -2.04
CA LEU A 18 -20.08 -5.17 -2.17
C LEU A 18 -20.78 -6.26 -3.00
N ALA A 19 -22.11 -6.27 -3.02
CA ALA A 19 -22.90 -7.16 -3.88
C ALA A 19 -23.03 -6.68 -5.34
N GLY A 20 -22.40 -5.55 -5.71
CA GLY A 20 -22.51 -4.93 -7.03
C GLY A 20 -23.86 -4.24 -7.27
N GLN A 21 -24.68 -4.07 -6.23
CA GLN A 21 -26.00 -3.45 -6.30
C GLN A 21 -25.90 -1.94 -6.08
N TYR A 22 -25.13 -1.25 -6.94
CA TYR A 22 -24.74 0.15 -6.75
C TYR A 22 -25.93 1.13 -6.65
N SER A 23 -27.01 0.89 -7.41
CA SER A 23 -28.23 1.70 -7.32
C SER A 23 -28.91 1.61 -5.95
N ASP A 24 -28.93 0.42 -5.35
CA ASP A 24 -29.47 0.20 -4.01
C ASP A 24 -28.56 0.78 -2.93
N ALA A 25 -27.24 0.64 -3.09
CA ALA A 25 -26.25 1.27 -2.21
C ALA A 25 -26.41 2.79 -2.19
N LEU A 26 -26.46 3.42 -3.37
CA LEU A 26 -26.67 4.87 -3.52
C LEU A 26 -27.98 5.33 -2.86
N ARG A 27 -29.06 4.56 -3.01
CA ARG A 27 -30.36 4.86 -2.41
C ARG A 27 -30.29 4.85 -0.88
N GLU A 28 -29.64 3.84 -0.28
CA GLU A 28 -29.50 3.73 1.17
C GLU A 28 -28.58 4.81 1.75
N TYR A 29 -27.46 5.13 1.09
CA TYR A 29 -26.61 6.27 1.49
C TYR A 29 -27.36 7.61 1.40
N SER A 30 -28.12 7.83 0.34
CA SER A 30 -28.95 9.03 0.17
C SER A 30 -30.03 9.14 1.26
N LEU A 31 -30.61 8.02 1.68
CA LEU A 31 -31.56 7.98 2.79
C LEU A 31 -30.88 8.33 4.13
N ALA A 32 -29.66 7.85 4.36
CA ALA A 32 -28.87 8.24 5.52
C ALA A 32 -28.58 9.75 5.52
N LEU A 33 -28.20 10.34 4.38
CA LEU A 33 -27.93 11.78 4.25
C LEU A 33 -29.17 12.66 4.49
N LYS A 34 -30.37 12.17 4.19
CA LYS A 34 -31.61 12.91 4.48
C LYS A 34 -31.76 13.24 5.97
N ASP A 35 -31.43 12.28 6.82
CA ASP A 35 -31.56 12.40 8.27
C ASP A 35 -30.26 12.86 8.95
N TYR A 36 -29.11 12.65 8.30
CA TYR A 36 -27.76 12.97 8.76
C TYR A 36 -26.94 13.61 7.63
N PRO A 37 -27.22 14.87 7.26
CA PRO A 37 -26.62 15.52 6.09
C PRO A 37 -25.10 15.69 6.18
N ASP A 38 -24.54 15.73 7.39
CA ASP A 38 -23.10 15.89 7.63
C ASP A 38 -22.35 14.53 7.76
N CYS A 39 -23.02 13.42 7.48
CA CYS A 39 -22.42 12.08 7.58
C CYS A 39 -21.46 11.85 6.40
N LYS A 40 -20.17 12.01 6.66
CA LYS A 40 -19.12 11.80 5.65
C LYS A 40 -19.12 10.37 5.08
N GLU A 41 -19.41 9.37 5.90
CA GLU A 41 -19.55 7.98 5.42
C GLU A 41 -20.65 7.83 4.38
N ALA A 42 -21.82 8.40 4.65
CA ALA A 42 -22.92 8.37 3.71
C ALA A 42 -22.59 9.16 2.44
N TYR A 43 -21.91 10.31 2.57
CA TYR A 43 -21.55 11.15 1.44
C TYR A 43 -20.52 10.48 0.52
N ASN A 44 -19.41 10.00 1.08
CA ASN A 44 -18.36 9.31 0.33
C ASN A 44 -18.89 8.03 -0.32
N GLY A 45 -19.67 7.23 0.44
CA GLY A 45 -20.30 6.01 -0.07
C GLY A 45 -21.28 6.27 -1.23
N ALA A 46 -22.06 7.36 -1.16
CA ALA A 46 -22.97 7.75 -2.24
C ALA A 46 -22.21 8.09 -3.54
N ILE A 47 -21.13 8.88 -3.45
CA ILE A 47 -20.33 9.24 -4.62
C ILE A 47 -19.70 7.99 -5.24
N LEU A 48 -19.09 7.12 -4.42
CA LEU A 48 -18.51 5.87 -4.90
C LEU A 48 -19.54 4.98 -5.59
N ALA A 49 -20.76 4.90 -5.05
CA ALA A 49 -21.85 4.12 -5.64
C ALA A 49 -22.31 4.70 -6.98
N ASP A 50 -22.37 6.03 -7.11
CA ASP A 50 -22.69 6.71 -8.37
C ASP A 50 -21.61 6.46 -9.44
N MET A 51 -20.33 6.58 -9.05
CA MET A 51 -19.18 6.29 -9.93
C MET A 51 -19.19 4.83 -10.42
N ALA A 52 -19.41 3.87 -9.50
CA ALA A 52 -19.51 2.45 -9.84
C ALA A 52 -20.70 2.16 -10.76
N MET A 53 -21.85 2.81 -10.52
CA MET A 53 -23.03 2.72 -11.38
C MET A 53 -22.77 3.33 -12.78
N GLY A 54 -21.96 4.39 -12.86
CA GLY A 54 -21.47 4.99 -14.10
C GLY A 54 -20.43 4.16 -14.85
N GLY A 55 -19.95 3.06 -14.25
CA GLY A 55 -18.93 2.19 -14.82
C GLY A 55 -17.51 2.78 -14.77
N GLU A 56 -17.27 3.73 -13.86
CA GLU A 56 -15.95 4.33 -13.69
C GLU A 56 -14.94 3.32 -13.14
N ALA A 57 -13.83 3.15 -13.85
CA ALA A 57 -12.77 2.25 -13.45
C ALA A 57 -12.16 2.72 -12.12
N GLY A 58 -12.12 1.81 -11.13
CA GLY A 58 -11.50 2.06 -9.83
C GLY A 58 -12.46 2.44 -8.71
N ALA A 59 -13.75 2.66 -8.99
CA ALA A 59 -14.74 2.95 -7.94
C ALA A 59 -14.86 1.82 -6.90
N GLU A 60 -14.88 0.57 -7.37
CA GLU A 60 -14.91 -0.63 -6.51
C GLU A 60 -13.65 -0.72 -5.64
N ALA A 61 -12.47 -0.57 -6.25
CA ALA A 61 -11.20 -0.62 -5.52
C ALA A 61 -11.05 0.53 -4.50
N LEU A 62 -11.55 1.73 -4.84
CA LEU A 62 -11.55 2.86 -3.93
C LEU A 62 -12.51 2.64 -2.75
N PHE A 63 -13.64 1.96 -2.99
CA PHE A 63 -14.56 1.56 -1.94
C PHE A 63 -13.95 0.49 -1.02
N ASP A 64 -13.31 -0.55 -1.57
CA ASP A 64 -12.61 -1.56 -0.76
C ASP A 64 -11.55 -0.90 0.13
N TYR A 65 -10.72 -0.03 -0.45
CA TYR A 65 -9.73 0.75 0.28
C TYR A 65 -10.37 1.60 1.40
N TYR A 66 -11.48 2.25 1.10
CA TYR A 66 -12.21 3.06 2.07
C TYR A 66 -12.69 2.24 3.27
N THR A 67 -13.28 1.07 3.03
CA THR A 67 -13.80 0.21 4.11
C THR A 67 -12.69 -0.31 5.02
N ILE A 68 -11.53 -0.67 4.45
CA ILE A 68 -10.35 -1.08 5.21
C ILE A 68 -9.86 0.08 6.09
N LEU A 69 -9.65 1.27 5.50
CA LEU A 69 -9.17 2.43 6.23
C LEU A 69 -10.12 2.85 7.36
N ARG A 70 -11.44 2.76 7.14
CA ARG A 70 -12.45 3.02 8.19
C ARG A 70 -12.39 2.03 9.35
N SER A 71 -11.98 0.79 9.10
CA SER A 71 -11.83 -0.22 10.15
C SER A 71 -10.67 0.10 11.11
N GLU A 72 -9.68 0.85 10.62
CA GLU A 72 -8.53 1.32 11.40
C GLU A 72 -8.81 2.68 12.06
N ASP A 73 -9.21 3.67 11.26
CA ASP A 73 -9.52 5.04 11.70
C ASP A 73 -10.61 5.66 10.81
N ALA A 74 -11.85 5.64 11.30
CA ALA A 74 -13.01 6.14 10.57
C ALA A 74 -12.93 7.65 10.24
N GLU A 75 -12.35 8.48 11.11
CA GLU A 75 -12.31 9.92 10.89
C GLU A 75 -11.25 10.28 9.84
N GLN A 76 -10.07 9.67 9.93
CA GLN A 76 -9.03 9.83 8.94
C GLN A 76 -9.45 9.26 7.57
N ALA A 77 -10.14 8.12 7.55
CA ALA A 77 -10.66 7.53 6.33
C ALA A 77 -11.60 8.47 5.58
N ASP A 78 -12.52 9.10 6.32
CA ASP A 78 -13.48 10.04 5.74
C ASP A 78 -12.78 11.24 5.11
N ILE A 79 -11.75 11.77 5.76
CA ILE A 79 -10.96 12.89 5.22
C ILE A 79 -10.24 12.48 3.93
N VAL A 80 -9.50 11.37 3.97
CA VAL A 80 -8.69 10.90 2.83
C VAL A 80 -9.56 10.64 1.60
N ILE A 81 -10.70 9.96 1.78
CA ILE A 81 -11.58 9.66 0.64
C ILE A 81 -12.27 10.92 0.13
N SER A 82 -12.72 11.83 1.00
CA SER A 82 -13.30 13.10 0.54
C SER A 82 -12.29 13.92 -0.26
N GLU A 83 -11.03 14.01 0.16
CA GLU A 83 -9.97 14.71 -0.58
C GLU A 83 -9.71 14.07 -1.95
N ILE A 84 -9.69 12.73 -2.02
CA ILE A 84 -9.56 12.01 -3.29
C ILE A 84 -10.73 12.39 -4.20
N LEU A 85 -11.96 12.20 -3.76
CA LEU A 85 -13.18 12.45 -4.54
C LEU A 85 -13.30 13.91 -5.00
N GLU A 86 -12.95 14.88 -4.16
CA GLU A 86 -12.92 16.31 -4.52
C GLU A 86 -11.89 16.62 -5.60
N THR A 87 -10.78 15.88 -5.64
CA THR A 87 -9.76 16.02 -6.69
C THR A 87 -10.20 15.33 -8.00
N MET A 88 -11.11 14.36 -7.93
CA MET A 88 -11.60 13.58 -9.08
C MET A 88 -12.56 14.33 -10.01
N ASP A 89 -13.21 15.40 -9.55
CA ASP A 89 -14.06 16.28 -10.37
C ASP A 89 -13.27 17.00 -11.52
N GLY A 90 -11.94 16.77 -11.59
CA GLY A 90 -11.03 17.34 -12.57
C GLY A 90 -10.52 16.44 -13.71
N THR A 91 -10.18 15.16 -13.51
CA THR A 91 -9.38 14.40 -14.50
C THR A 91 -9.28 12.87 -14.24
N LEU A 92 -10.33 12.10 -14.53
CA LEU A 92 -10.34 10.61 -14.43
C LEU A 92 -9.24 9.89 -15.24
N GLU A 93 -8.69 10.49 -16.31
CA GLU A 93 -7.56 9.91 -17.07
C GLU A 93 -6.22 9.95 -16.32
N GLN A 94 -6.06 10.82 -15.31
CA GLN A 94 -4.83 10.92 -14.51
C GLN A 94 -4.79 9.92 -13.35
N LEU A 95 -5.96 9.46 -12.89
CA LEU A 95 -6.10 8.54 -11.75
C LEU A 95 -5.86 7.08 -12.09
N SER A 96 -6.15 6.65 -13.32
CA SER A 96 -5.72 5.32 -13.81
C SER A 96 -4.20 5.13 -13.61
N GLY A 97 -3.39 6.15 -13.86
CA GLY A 97 -1.94 6.10 -13.63
C GLY A 97 -1.53 6.17 -12.15
N LEU A 98 -2.24 6.95 -11.32
CA LEU A 98 -1.89 7.14 -9.91
C LEU A 98 -2.34 5.98 -9.00
N PHE A 99 -3.52 5.40 -9.27
CA PHE A 99 -4.03 4.22 -8.57
C PHE A 99 -3.22 2.97 -8.93
N ASP A 100 -2.79 2.83 -10.18
CA ASP A 100 -2.05 1.63 -10.59
C ASP A 100 -0.68 1.54 -9.91
N GLU A 101 -0.05 2.66 -9.52
CA GLU A 101 1.21 2.64 -8.76
C GLU A 101 0.98 2.58 -7.24
N THR A 102 0.02 3.34 -6.71
CA THR A 102 -0.25 3.42 -5.27
C THR A 102 -0.97 2.18 -4.73
N ILE A 103 -1.93 1.63 -5.47
CA ILE A 103 -2.60 0.37 -5.14
C ILE A 103 -1.67 -0.81 -5.39
N LYS A 104 -0.81 -0.81 -6.43
CA LYS A 104 0.27 -1.83 -6.52
C LYS A 104 1.26 -1.73 -5.36
N GLN A 105 1.60 -0.53 -4.90
CA GLN A 105 2.47 -0.36 -3.74
C GLN A 105 1.82 -0.85 -2.45
N ARG A 106 0.51 -0.65 -2.27
CA ARG A 106 -0.24 -1.12 -1.08
C ARG A 106 -0.67 -2.58 -1.12
N LEU A 107 -1.10 -3.13 -2.26
CA LEU A 107 -1.27 -4.57 -2.45
C LEU A 107 0.06 -5.31 -2.31
N ALA A 108 1.16 -4.75 -2.84
CA ALA A 108 2.50 -5.28 -2.57
C ALA A 108 2.97 -5.05 -1.12
N TYR A 109 2.26 -4.22 -0.35
CA TYR A 109 2.46 -4.05 1.09
C TYR A 109 1.69 -5.12 1.87
N GLU A 110 0.47 -5.45 1.44
CA GLU A 110 -0.36 -6.53 2.01
C GLU A 110 0.16 -7.93 1.67
N ASP A 111 0.72 -8.13 0.47
CA ASP A 111 1.41 -9.36 0.04
C ASP A 111 2.91 -9.35 0.36
N GLY A 112 3.43 -8.23 0.89
CA GLY A 112 4.85 -8.08 1.21
C GLY A 112 5.13 -8.45 2.66
N ILE A 113 6.33 -8.96 2.93
CA ILE A 113 6.79 -9.18 4.29
C ILE A 113 7.64 -7.99 4.73
N MET A 114 7.44 -7.56 5.98
CA MET A 114 8.28 -6.53 6.57
C MET A 114 9.69 -7.08 6.80
N TYR A 115 10.71 -6.21 6.74
CA TYR A 115 12.10 -6.67 6.89
C TYR A 115 12.39 -7.38 8.22
N ASN A 116 11.72 -6.98 9.29
CA ASN A 116 11.80 -7.69 10.57
C ASN A 116 11.28 -9.14 10.46
N GLU A 117 10.19 -9.38 9.74
CA GLU A 117 9.65 -10.72 9.49
C GLU A 117 10.58 -11.51 8.57
N PHE A 118 11.14 -10.88 7.53
CA PHE A 118 12.18 -11.48 6.71
C PHE A 118 13.35 -11.95 7.58
N LYS A 119 13.85 -11.10 8.48
CA LYS A 119 14.95 -11.46 9.41
C LYS A 119 14.60 -12.69 10.23
N GLU A 120 13.38 -12.81 10.74
CA GLU A 120 12.91 -13.99 11.46
C GLU A 120 12.94 -15.26 10.60
N LEU A 121 12.57 -15.15 9.33
CA LEU A 121 12.55 -16.27 8.37
C LEU A 121 13.96 -16.74 7.98
N VAL A 122 14.94 -15.83 7.95
CA VAL A 122 16.33 -16.14 7.57
C VAL A 122 17.29 -16.28 8.77
N LYS A 123 16.77 -16.39 10.00
CA LYS A 123 17.60 -16.56 11.21
C LYS A 123 18.52 -17.78 11.19
N ASP A 124 18.18 -18.79 10.40
CA ASP A 124 19.00 -19.98 10.23
C ASP A 124 19.91 -19.83 9.00
N ASP A 125 21.18 -19.52 9.26
CA ASP A 125 22.24 -19.33 8.25
C ASP A 125 22.41 -20.53 7.30
N SER A 126 22.00 -21.73 7.72
CA SER A 126 22.17 -22.94 6.90
C SER A 126 21.30 -22.95 5.64
N ASP A 127 20.20 -22.19 5.64
CA ASP A 127 19.21 -22.14 4.56
C ASP A 127 19.01 -20.72 3.99
N PHE A 128 19.84 -19.74 4.37
CA PHE A 128 19.69 -18.33 3.98
C PHE A 128 19.45 -18.17 2.48
N ASN A 129 20.34 -18.68 1.63
CA ASN A 129 20.23 -18.52 0.17
C ASN A 129 18.94 -19.10 -0.40
N ARG A 130 18.49 -20.25 0.12
CA ARG A 130 17.25 -20.90 -0.35
C ARG A 130 16.02 -20.10 0.07
N ILE A 131 15.96 -19.68 1.33
CA ILE A 131 14.83 -18.91 1.87
C ILE A 131 14.80 -17.52 1.24
N PHE A 132 15.97 -16.89 1.13
CA PHE A 132 16.16 -15.61 0.47
C PHE A 132 15.69 -15.64 -0.98
N GLU A 133 16.12 -16.61 -1.78
CA GLU A 133 15.67 -16.75 -3.17
C GLU A 133 14.15 -16.94 -3.23
N ASN A 134 13.59 -17.86 -2.42
CA ASN A 134 12.16 -18.10 -2.40
C ASN A 134 11.37 -16.83 -2.08
N ILE A 135 11.81 -16.05 -1.09
CA ILE A 135 11.17 -14.80 -0.73
C ILE A 135 11.34 -13.77 -1.84
N MET A 136 12.56 -13.48 -2.29
CA MET A 136 12.82 -12.42 -3.28
C MET A 136 12.14 -12.64 -4.64
N PHE A 137 11.87 -13.90 -5.00
CA PHE A 137 11.13 -14.23 -6.22
C PHE A 137 9.61 -14.28 -6.02
N SER A 138 9.13 -14.61 -4.82
CA SER A 138 7.70 -14.89 -4.58
C SER A 138 6.98 -13.77 -3.83
N THR A 139 7.72 -12.91 -3.13
CA THR A 139 7.19 -12.00 -2.11
C THR A 139 8.05 -10.73 -2.04
N ARG A 140 7.42 -9.56 -1.93
CA ARG A 140 8.16 -8.30 -1.82
C ARG A 140 8.64 -8.11 -0.38
N VAL A 141 9.91 -7.73 -0.18
CA VAL A 141 10.42 -7.31 1.13
C VAL A 141 10.25 -5.80 1.28
N ILE A 142 9.57 -5.38 2.35
CA ILE A 142 9.27 -3.98 2.64
C ILE A 142 10.25 -3.47 3.68
N ILE A 143 10.92 -2.37 3.36
CA ILE A 143 11.89 -1.72 4.23
C ILE A 143 11.50 -0.26 4.38
N THR A 144 11.13 0.16 5.60
CA THR A 144 10.69 1.52 5.91
C THR A 144 11.76 2.35 6.59
N GLU A 145 12.72 1.69 7.25
CA GLU A 145 13.78 2.34 8.02
C GLU A 145 15.13 2.23 7.31
N LYS A 146 15.93 3.30 7.42
CA LYS A 146 17.25 3.37 6.78
C LYS A 146 18.20 2.34 7.35
N GLU A 147 18.19 2.13 8.66
CA GLU A 147 19.05 1.18 9.36
C GLU A 147 18.79 -0.24 8.87
N ASP A 148 17.51 -0.60 8.71
CA ASP A 148 17.10 -1.90 8.15
C ASP A 148 17.50 -2.05 6.68
N PHE A 149 17.45 -0.97 5.90
CA PHE A 149 17.96 -0.99 4.52
C PHE A 149 19.47 -1.25 4.46
N VAL A 150 20.24 -0.60 5.34
CA VAL A 150 21.69 -0.81 5.44
C VAL A 150 21.99 -2.25 5.85
N ASP A 151 21.26 -2.79 6.84
CA ASP A 151 21.38 -4.18 7.29
C ASP A 151 21.03 -5.18 6.19
N PHE A 152 19.96 -4.93 5.43
CA PHE A 152 19.57 -5.75 4.29
C PHE A 152 20.70 -5.82 3.24
N LEU A 153 21.26 -4.67 2.86
CA LEU A 153 22.38 -4.62 1.92
C LEU A 153 23.62 -5.36 2.44
N ASP A 154 23.88 -5.29 3.75
CA ASP A 154 24.97 -6.03 4.38
C ASP A 154 24.79 -7.55 4.20
N ASN A 155 23.59 -8.04 4.49
CA ASN A 155 23.24 -9.46 4.35
C ASN A 155 23.37 -9.93 2.90
N LEU A 156 22.98 -9.12 1.91
CA LEU A 156 23.17 -9.46 0.50
C LEU A 156 24.65 -9.63 0.13
N ILE A 157 25.50 -8.72 0.64
CA ILE A 157 26.94 -8.75 0.36
C ILE A 157 27.57 -10.00 0.96
N ASP A 158 27.20 -10.33 2.21
CA ASP A 158 27.81 -11.42 2.96
C ASP A 158 27.41 -12.80 2.42
N HIS A 159 26.21 -12.91 1.81
CA HIS A 159 25.70 -14.15 1.23
C HIS A 159 25.94 -14.28 -0.28
N GLY A 160 26.74 -13.39 -0.88
CA GLY A 160 27.19 -13.51 -2.27
C GLY A 160 26.28 -12.86 -3.32
N TYR A 161 25.18 -12.21 -2.92
CA TYR A 161 24.29 -11.42 -3.80
C TYR A 161 24.86 -10.03 -4.11
N LYS A 162 26.17 -9.96 -4.40
CA LYS A 162 26.95 -8.71 -4.54
C LYS A 162 26.44 -7.80 -5.66
N GLU A 163 26.00 -8.38 -6.79
CA GLU A 163 25.49 -7.59 -7.93
C GLU A 163 24.16 -6.91 -7.61
N MET A 164 23.28 -7.61 -6.91
CA MET A 164 22.00 -7.07 -6.44
C MET A 164 22.22 -5.96 -5.41
N ALA A 165 23.11 -6.19 -4.43
CA ALA A 165 23.50 -5.18 -3.46
C ALA A 165 24.09 -3.92 -4.13
N LEU A 166 24.90 -4.10 -5.17
CA LEU A 166 25.48 -2.99 -5.93
C LEU A 166 24.40 -2.17 -6.63
N SER A 167 23.43 -2.81 -7.29
CA SER A 167 22.31 -2.11 -7.97
C SER A 167 21.51 -1.24 -6.99
N TYR A 168 21.15 -1.78 -5.83
CA TYR A 168 20.44 -1.01 -4.80
C TYR A 168 21.27 0.13 -4.22
N LEU A 169 22.58 -0.10 -4.00
CA LEU A 169 23.50 0.93 -3.51
C LEU A 169 23.67 2.08 -4.51
N GLU A 170 23.77 1.79 -5.80
CA GLU A 170 23.88 2.82 -6.84
C GLU A 170 22.65 3.71 -6.87
N SER A 171 21.45 3.13 -6.82
CA SER A 171 20.19 3.89 -6.73
C SER A 171 20.14 4.74 -5.46
N ALA A 172 20.48 4.16 -4.30
CA ALA A 172 20.44 4.87 -3.03
C ALA A 172 21.46 6.01 -2.94
N LEU A 173 22.67 5.84 -3.48
CA LEU A 173 23.69 6.89 -3.55
C LEU A 173 23.36 7.99 -4.57
N GLY A 174 22.54 7.69 -5.58
CA GLY A 174 22.00 8.71 -6.47
C GLY A 174 21.12 9.73 -5.73
N VAL A 175 20.36 9.27 -4.73
CA VAL A 175 19.49 10.11 -3.89
C VAL A 175 20.24 10.69 -2.69
N TYR A 176 21.08 9.88 -2.03
CA TYR A 176 21.82 10.23 -0.81
C TYR A 176 23.34 10.16 -1.02
N PRO A 177 23.93 11.04 -1.86
CA PRO A 177 25.31 10.88 -2.31
C PRO A 177 26.35 10.97 -1.20
N ASN A 178 26.06 11.63 -0.08
CA ASN A 178 27.01 11.85 1.02
C ASN A 178 26.81 10.91 2.21
N ASP A 179 25.95 9.89 2.08
CA ASP A 179 25.73 8.95 3.17
C ASP A 179 26.98 8.12 3.47
N ARG A 180 27.42 8.12 4.73
CA ARG A 180 28.66 7.44 5.15
C ARG A 180 28.50 5.92 5.17
N GLN A 181 27.35 5.40 5.57
CA GLN A 181 27.12 3.96 5.67
C GLN A 181 27.06 3.34 4.27
N LEU A 182 26.27 3.94 3.36
CA LEU A 182 26.16 3.46 1.97
C LEU A 182 27.52 3.49 1.25
N ARG A 183 28.31 4.56 1.44
CA ARG A 183 29.68 4.63 0.88
C ARG A 183 30.62 3.57 1.46
N ASN A 184 30.46 3.21 2.74
CA ASN A 184 31.25 2.15 3.36
C ASN A 184 30.89 0.77 2.77
N LEU A 185 29.60 0.49 2.56
CA LEU A 185 29.14 -0.73 1.89
C LEU A 185 29.67 -0.83 0.46
N LEU A 186 29.58 0.25 -0.32
CA LEU A 186 30.14 0.30 -1.68
C LEU A 186 31.65 0.01 -1.69
N ARG A 187 32.41 0.57 -0.74
CA ARG A 187 33.85 0.27 -0.59
C ARG A 187 34.09 -1.19 -0.21
N ARG A 188 33.23 -1.80 0.59
CA ARG A 188 33.32 -3.21 1.00
C ARG A 188 33.14 -4.12 -0.22
N LEU A 189 32.11 -3.86 -1.04
CA LEU A 189 31.89 -4.51 -2.33
C LEU A 189 33.08 -4.37 -3.28
N ALA A 190 33.62 -3.15 -3.43
CA ALA A 190 34.76 -2.88 -4.30
C ALA A 190 36.04 -3.60 -3.85
N LYS A 191 36.24 -3.78 -2.53
CA LYS A 191 37.36 -4.55 -1.98
C LYS A 191 37.19 -6.06 -2.18
N GLY A 192 35.97 -6.58 -2.06
CA GLY A 192 35.67 -7.99 -2.32
C GLY A 192 35.92 -8.42 -3.76
N LYS A 193 35.75 -7.51 -4.73
CA LYS A 193 36.02 -7.76 -6.17
C LYS A 193 37.51 -7.99 -6.50
N ASN A 194 38.43 -7.53 -5.65
CA ASN A 194 39.88 -7.63 -5.88
C ASN A 194 40.52 -8.93 -5.36
N LEU A 195 39.75 -9.81 -4.70
CA LEU A 195 40.26 -11.08 -4.16
C LEU A 195 39.92 -12.29 -5.07
N GLU A 196 39.15 -12.08 -6.15
CA GLU A 196 38.69 -13.14 -7.07
C GLU A 196 39.36 -13.05 -8.46
N ASN A 197 40.52 -12.40 -8.57
CA ASN A 197 41.38 -12.42 -9.77
C ASN A 197 42.75 -13.04 -9.46
#